data_AF-A0A7C5U6K1-F1
#
_entry.id   AF-A0A7C5U6K1-F1
#
_cell.length_a   1.000
_cell.length_b   1.000
_cell.length_c   1.000
_cell.angle_alpha   90.00
_cell.angle_beta   90.00
_cell.angle_gamma   90.00
#
_symmetry.space_group_name_H-M   'P 1'
#
loop_
_entity.id
_entity.type
_entity.pdbx_description
1 polymer ?
#
loop_
_entity_poly.entity_id
_entity_poly.type
_entity_poly.pdbx_seq_one_letter_code
_entity_poly.pdbx_strand_id
1 'polypeptide(L)' 'MPFLQKEIWECPFCEAETIEVLIRPTTYVAKRSAVRGGRKTSYHKVKQEVVVLSEACPNCGKKKDEIEKKWREMGVL' A
#
# COMPACT_ATOMS: atom_id res chain seq x y z
N MET A 1 7.74 12.80 -6.73
CA MET A 1 7.97 11.34 -6.66
C MET A 1 7.21 10.83 -5.45
N PRO A 2 6.22 9.93 -5.59
CA PRO A 2 5.56 9.37 -4.42
C PRO A 2 6.60 8.54 -3.66
N PHE A 3 6.85 8.90 -2.40
CA PHE A 3 7.72 8.17 -1.50
C PHE A 3 7.13 6.78 -1.31
N LEU A 4 7.71 5.77 -1.96
CA LEU A 4 7.39 4.37 -1.74
C LEU A 4 8.32 3.88 -0.63
N GLN A 5 7.78 3.70 0.57
CA GLN A 5 8.55 3.19 1.70
C GLN A 5 8.55 1.67 1.62
N LYS A 6 9.74 1.08 1.42
CA LYS A 6 9.92 -0.36 1.49
C LYS A 6 10.08 -0.75 2.95
N GLU A 7 9.23 -1.61 3.44
CA GLU A 7 9.34 -2.19 4.78
C GLU A 7 9.33 -3.71 4.69
N ILE A 8 9.94 -4.34 5.69
CA ILE A 8 9.89 -5.78 5.87
C ILE A 8 8.94 -6.01 7.04
N TRP A 9 7.87 -6.75 6.80
CA TRP A 9 6.86 -7.07 7.81
C TRP A 9 6.93 -8.55 8.20
N GLU A 10 6.50 -8.81 9.42
CA GLU A 10 6.33 -10.14 9.98
C GLU A 10 5.20 -10.88 9.26
N CYS A 11 5.44 -12.15 8.93
CA CYS A 11 4.40 -12.98 8.37
C CYS A 11 3.34 -13.32 9.43
N PRO A 12 2.03 -13.05 9.19
CA PRO A 12 0.95 -13.29 10.15
C PRO A 12 0.61 -14.80 10.32
N PHE A 13 1.45 -15.69 9.81
CA PHE A 13 1.31 -17.14 9.90
C PHE A 13 2.51 -17.83 10.53
N CYS A 14 3.73 -17.34 10.28
CA CYS A 14 4.95 -17.95 10.80
C CYS A 14 5.82 -16.99 11.59
N GLU A 15 5.35 -15.76 11.84
CA GLU A 15 5.99 -14.74 12.67
C GLU A 15 7.44 -14.43 12.26
N ALA A 16 7.78 -14.72 10.99
CA ALA A 16 9.10 -14.47 10.43
C ALA A 16 9.05 -13.20 9.58
N GLU A 17 9.97 -12.27 9.84
CA GLU A 17 10.19 -11.04 9.06
C GLU A 17 10.71 -11.37 7.65
N THR A 18 9.78 -11.70 6.75
CA THR A 18 10.12 -12.21 5.42
C THR A 18 9.30 -11.57 4.31
N ILE A 19 8.33 -10.72 4.65
CA ILE A 19 7.40 -10.17 3.68
C ILE A 19 7.82 -8.74 3.36
N GLU A 20 8.25 -8.52 2.13
CA GLU A 20 8.52 -7.17 1.63
C GLU A 20 7.20 -6.49 1.27
N VAL A 21 6.97 -5.33 1.88
CA VAL A 21 5.82 -4.48 1.60
C VAL A 21 6.26 -3.12 1.07
N LEU A 22 5.47 -2.59 0.16
CA LEU A 22 5.55 -1.22 -0.30
C LEU A 22 4.41 -0.43 0.31
N ILE A 23 4.74 0.55 1.14
CA ILE A 23 3.77 1.48 1.68
C ILE A 23 3.78 2.72 0.81
N ARG A 24 2.61 3.01 0.22
CA ARG A 24 2.32 4.29 -0.40
C ARG A 24 1.61 5.16 0.63
N PRO A 25 2.25 6.21 1.17
CA PRO A 25 1.67 7.06 2.20
C PRO A 25 0.48 7.85 1.66
N THR A 26 -0.41 8.28 2.56
CA THR A 26 -1.47 9.23 2.20
C THR A 26 -0.86 10.51 1.65
N THR A 27 -1.23 10.87 0.42
CA THR A 27 -0.77 12.10 -0.21
C THR A 27 -1.95 12.91 -0.74
N TYR A 28 -1.80 14.23 -0.78
CA TYR A 28 -2.77 15.10 -1.44
C TYR A 28 -2.34 15.33 -2.88
N VAL A 29 -3.16 14.89 -3.83
CA VAL A 29 -2.88 15.04 -5.25
C VAL A 29 -3.65 16.23 -5.81
N ALA A 30 -2.92 17.13 -6.47
CA ALA A 30 -3.49 18.27 -7.16
C ALA A 30 -4.07 17.83 -8.51
N LYS A 31 -5.37 18.02 -8.72
CA LYS A 31 -6.04 17.89 -10.01
C LYS A 31 -6.26 19.29 -10.58
N ARG A 32 -5.63 19.56 -11.72
CA ARG A 32 -5.83 20.81 -12.46
C ARG A 32 -6.87 20.59 -13.55
N SER A 33 -7.92 21.39 -13.57
CA SER A 33 -8.94 21.40 -14.62
C SER A 33 -9.01 22.76 -15.29
N ALA A 34 -9.21 22.77 -16.61
CA ALA A 34 -9.52 23.97 -17.36
C ALA A 34 -10.99 24.36 -17.11
N VAL A 35 -11.24 25.64 -16.87
CA VAL A 35 -12.58 26.21 -16.66
C VAL A 35 -12.70 27.45 -17.54
N ARG A 36 -13.91 27.83 -17.96
CA ARG A 36 -14.17 28.95 -18.90
C ARG A 36 -13.52 30.30 -18.53
N GLY A 37 -13.13 30.50 -17.26
CA GLY A 37 -12.47 31.73 -16.77
C GLY A 37 -11.06 31.53 -16.20
N GLY A 38 -10.41 30.38 -16.42
CA GLY A 38 -9.05 30.14 -15.92
C GLY A 38 -8.74 28.68 -15.61
N ARG A 39 -7.74 28.45 -14.75
CA ARG A 39 -7.36 27.11 -14.27
C ARG A 39 -7.81 26.93 -12.81
N LYS A 40 -8.57 25.87 -12.54
CA LYS A 40 -8.91 25.47 -11.17
C LYS A 40 -7.97 24.35 -10.74
N THR A 41 -7.36 24.48 -9.57
CA THR A 41 -6.62 23.38 -8.92
C THR A 41 -7.45 22.90 -7.74
N SER A 42 -7.91 21.66 -7.78
CA SER A 42 -8.53 20.99 -6.63
C SER A 42 -7.55 19.97 -6.05
N TYR A 43 -7.55 19.82 -4.73
CA TYR A 43 -6.76 18.79 -4.05
C TYR A 43 -7.69 17.69 -3.58
N HIS A 44 -7.29 16.44 -3.78
CA HIS A 44 -8.00 15.29 -3.24
C HIS A 44 -7.01 14.42 -2.45
N LYS A 45 -7.51 13.84 -1.35
CA LYS A 45 -6.73 12.94 -0.50
C LYS A 45 -6.70 11.56 -1.16
N VAL A 46 -5.51 11.07 -1.46
CA VAL A 46 -5.28 9.68 -1.85
C VAL A 46 -5.03 8.88 -0.58
N LYS A 47 -5.76 7.79 -0.40
CA LYS A 47 -5.64 6.90 0.77
C LYS A 47 -4.28 6.20 0.75
N GLN A 48 -3.81 5.79 1.93
CA GLN A 48 -2.63 4.96 2.05
C GLN A 48 -2.92 3.59 1.43
N GLU A 49 -1.97 3.09 0.65
CA GLU A 49 -2.05 1.77 0.03
C GLU A 49 -0.83 0.97 0.49
N VAL A 50 -1.05 -0.24 0.99
CA VAL A 50 0.01 -1.20 1.28
C VAL A 50 -0.01 -2.23 0.16
N VAL A 51 1.13 -2.46 -0.49
CA VAL A 51 1.27 -3.42 -1.59
C VAL A 51 2.28 -4.48 -1.17
N VAL A 52 1.84 -5.73 -1.10
CA VAL A 52 2.74 -6.85 -0.79
C VAL A 52 3.55 -7.21 -2.04
N LEU A 53 4.88 -7.20 -1.94
CA LEU A 53 5.75 -7.56 -3.06
C LEU A 53 6.04 -9.06 -3.11
N SER A 54 6.12 -9.73 -1.96
CA SER A 54 6.42 -11.16 -1.88
C SER A 54 5.26 -12.01 -2.44
N GLU A 55 5.53 -12.82 -3.45
CA GLU A 55 4.54 -13.75 -4.05
C GLU A 55 4.13 -14.86 -3.09
N ALA A 56 5.07 -15.30 -2.25
CA ALA A 56 4.86 -16.27 -1.19
C ALA A 56 5.80 -16.01 -0.01
N CYS A 57 5.36 -16.41 1.18
CA CYS A 57 6.19 -16.49 2.37
C CYS A 57 7.23 -17.63 2.19
N PRO A 58 8.54 -17.36 2.19
CA PRO A 58 9.57 -18.38 1.98
C PRO A 58 9.62 -19.42 3.10
N ASN A 59 9.12 -19.08 4.30
CA ASN A 59 9.12 -19.98 5.45
C ASN A 59 7.87 -20.88 5.51
N CYS A 60 6.72 -20.34 5.15
CA CYS A 60 5.42 -20.96 5.36
C CYS A 60 4.71 -21.39 4.06
N GLY A 61 5.26 -21.03 2.90
CA GLY A 61 4.72 -21.37 1.59
C GLY A 61 3.35 -20.75 1.26
N LYS A 62 2.82 -19.88 2.14
CA LYS A 62 1.51 -19.25 1.95
C LYS A 62 1.58 -18.18 0.88
N LYS A 63 0.57 -18.20 0.01
CA LYS A 63 0.42 -17.29 -1.12
C LYS A 63 0.09 -15.89 -0.64
N LYS A 64 0.53 -14.90 -1.43
CA LYS A 64 0.22 -13.48 -1.24
C LYS A 64 -1.25 -13.19 -0.92
N ASP A 65 -2.19 -13.85 -1.61
CA ASP A 65 -3.63 -13.63 -1.40
C ASP A 65 -4.10 -13.98 0.02
N GLU A 66 -3.55 -15.03 0.63
CA GLU A 66 -3.90 -15.44 2.00
C GLU A 66 -3.33 -14.47 3.04
N ILE A 67 -2.15 -13.91 2.75
CA ILE A 67 -1.47 -12.92 3.59
C ILE A 67 -2.23 -11.60 3.54
N GLU A 68 -2.57 -11.13 2.32
CA GLU A 68 -3.38 -9.92 2.14
C GLU A 68 -4.74 -10.05 2.83
N LYS A 69 -5.38 -11.21 2.75
CA LYS A 69 -6.67 -11.45 3.41
C LYS A 69 -6.55 -11.34 4.93
N LYS A 70 -5.54 -11.98 5.53
CA LYS A 70 -5.30 -11.88 6.97
C LYS A 70 -4.97 -10.46 7.42
N TRP A 71 -4.15 -9.73 6.66
CA TRP A 71 -3.81 -8.35 6.98
C TRP A 71 -5.02 -7.40 6.86
N ARG A 72 -5.95 -7.65 5.94
CA ARG A 72 -7.25 -6.96 5.91
C ARG A 72 -8.10 -7.30 7.14
N GLU A 73 -8.14 -8.56 7.55
CA GLU A 73 -8.88 -8.99 8.75
C GLU A 73 -8.29 -8.40 10.04
N MET A 74 -6.97 -8.19 10.10
CA MET A 74 -6.27 -7.51 11.19
C MET A 74 -6.36 -5.97 11.14
N GLY A 75 -6.93 -5.39 10.08
CA GLY A 75 -7.07 -3.94 9.92
C GLY A 75 -5.76 -3.21 9.58
N VAL A 76 -4.75 -3.94 9.10
CA VAL A 76 -3.47 -3.39 8.66
C VAL A 76 -3.54 -2.92 7.19
N LEU A 77 -4.49 -3.48 6.43
CA LEU A 77 -4.81 -3.20 5.03
C LEU A 77 -6.27 -2.74 4.89
#